data_AF-A0A0A3XSG1-F1
#
_entry.id   AF-A0A0A3XSG1-F1
#
_cell.length_a   1.000
_cell.length_b   1.000
_cell.length_c   1.000
_cell.angle_alpha   90.00
_cell.angle_beta   90.00
_cell.angle_gamma   90.00
#
_symmetry.space_group_name_H-M   'P 1'
#
loop_
_entity.id
_entity.type
_entity.pdbx_description
1 polymer ?
#
loop_
_entity_poly.entity_id
_entity_poly.type
_entity_poly.pdbx_seq_one_letter_code
_entity_poly.pdbx_strand_id
1 'polypeptide(L)'
;MDLHLRLGRLRIDRLIHTPSVARHTLRAKTVQPMKKIRIIIADVPAMLRDIVAEIIAAEPDLAIVDAIPNNADVKAAVRRSRADVVITQQADSEASFDNTALLYARHPLKVIAITGNAREGLLYDLRPHCESLGELSAAALVAAIRGAAQSAG
;
A
#
# COMPACT_ATOMS: atom_id res chain seq x y z
N MET A 1 2.35 37.15 -71.66
CA MET A 1 3.41 36.26 -72.15
C MET A 1 3.09 34.85 -71.72
N ASP A 2 3.29 33.96 -72.67
CA ASP A 2 3.22 32.50 -72.71
C ASP A 2 3.29 31.74 -71.37
N LEU A 3 2.40 30.78 -71.08
CA LEU A 3 2.11 29.48 -71.74
C LEU A 3 3.01 28.34 -71.20
N HIS A 4 2.33 27.22 -70.98
CA HIS A 4 2.76 25.84 -70.68
C HIS A 4 2.94 25.44 -69.21
N LEU A 5 1.99 24.74 -68.58
CA LEU A 5 1.37 23.42 -68.83
C LEU A 5 2.19 22.19 -68.39
N ARG A 6 1.51 21.38 -67.57
CA ARG A 6 1.48 19.90 -67.51
C ARG A 6 2.72 19.23 -66.89
N LEU A 7 2.64 18.07 -66.28
CA LEU A 7 1.69 16.93 -66.26
C LEU A 7 1.52 16.48 -64.78
N GLY A 8 0.52 15.74 -64.34
CA GLY A 8 -0.49 14.95 -65.03
C GLY A 8 -1.01 13.87 -64.07
N ARG A 9 -2.33 13.89 -63.87
CA ARG A 9 -3.28 12.87 -63.42
C ARG A 9 -2.76 11.44 -63.19
N LEU A 10 -3.32 10.76 -62.18
CA LEU A 10 -4.03 9.49 -62.42
C LEU A 10 -4.96 9.10 -61.25
N ARG A 11 -6.26 9.01 -61.54
CA ARG A 11 -7.19 8.08 -60.87
C ARG A 11 -7.40 6.92 -61.84
N ILE A 12 -7.14 5.68 -61.39
CA ILE A 12 -7.61 4.46 -62.04
C ILE A 12 -8.11 3.52 -60.93
N ASP A 13 -9.40 3.21 -61.01
CA ASP A 13 -10.03 2.06 -60.37
C ASP A 13 -9.44 0.74 -60.90
N ARG A 14 -9.06 -0.19 -60.01
CA ARG A 14 -9.30 -1.63 -60.26
C ARG A 14 -9.10 -2.52 -59.02
N LEU A 15 -10.21 -3.18 -58.69
CA LEU A 15 -10.39 -4.58 -58.29
C LEU A 15 -9.43 -5.26 -57.28
N ILE A 16 -10.02 -5.60 -56.12
CA ILE A 16 -10.11 -6.95 -55.52
C ILE A 16 -8.81 -7.77 -55.49
N HIS A 17 -8.08 -7.66 -54.37
CA HIS A 17 -7.49 -8.84 -53.74
C HIS A 17 -7.40 -8.64 -52.22
N THR A 18 -8.33 -9.29 -51.51
CA THR A 18 -8.16 -9.62 -50.10
C THR A 18 -6.90 -10.47 -49.95
N PRO A 19 -6.07 -10.18 -48.94
CA PRO A 19 -5.91 -11.19 -47.93
C PRO A 19 -6.30 -10.63 -46.57
N SER A 20 -7.17 -11.41 -45.92
CA SER A 20 -7.39 -11.46 -44.49
C SER A 20 -6.07 -11.28 -43.73
N VAL A 21 -5.76 -10.05 -43.32
CA VAL A 21 -4.74 -9.81 -42.29
C VAL A 21 -5.41 -10.18 -40.98
N ALA A 22 -4.91 -11.28 -40.43
CA ALA A 22 -5.34 -11.91 -39.22
C ALA A 22 -5.80 -10.89 -38.18
N ARG A 23 -7.01 -11.10 -37.68
CA ARG A 23 -7.45 -10.58 -36.38
C ARG A 23 -6.44 -11.06 -35.35
N HIS A 24 -5.36 -10.31 -35.15
CA HIS A 24 -4.66 -10.33 -33.88
C HIS A 24 -5.66 -9.72 -32.90
N THR A 25 -6.48 -10.60 -32.33
CA THR A 25 -7.08 -10.38 -31.04
C THR A 25 -5.92 -10.11 -30.09
N LEU A 26 -5.54 -8.84 -29.96
CA LEU A 26 -4.87 -8.34 -28.78
C LEU A 26 -5.88 -8.60 -27.66
N ARG A 27 -5.82 -9.81 -27.11
CA ARG A 27 -6.38 -10.12 -25.82
C ARG A 27 -5.58 -9.24 -24.88
N ALA A 28 -6.04 -7.99 -24.72
CA ALA A 28 -5.56 -7.11 -23.67
C ALA A 28 -5.68 -7.95 -22.41
N LYS A 29 -4.54 -8.43 -21.91
CA LYS A 29 -4.47 -9.10 -20.63
C LYS A 29 -5.04 -8.06 -19.69
N THR A 30 -6.27 -8.27 -19.24
CA THR A 30 -6.94 -7.37 -18.31
C THR A 30 -6.03 -7.33 -17.10
N VAL A 31 -5.19 -6.31 -17.00
CA VAL A 31 -4.37 -6.08 -15.83
C VAL A 31 -5.40 -5.73 -14.77
N GLN A 32 -5.71 -6.70 -13.92
CA GLN A 32 -6.54 -6.47 -12.74
C GLN A 32 -5.85 -5.34 -11.98
N PRO A 33 -6.51 -4.19 -11.73
CA PRO A 33 -5.88 -3.11 -11.00
C PRO A 33 -5.47 -3.65 -9.64
N MET A 34 -4.15 -3.73 -9.40
CA MET A 34 -3.61 -4.21 -8.14
C MET A 34 -4.11 -3.29 -7.03
N LYS A 35 -4.64 -3.87 -5.96
CA LYS A 35 -5.08 -3.10 -4.80
C LYS A 35 -3.83 -2.44 -4.20
N LYS A 36 -3.75 -1.12 -4.29
CA LYS A 36 -2.61 -0.39 -3.73
C LYS A 36 -2.58 -0.49 -2.20
N ILE A 37 -1.40 -0.77 -1.65
CA ILE A 37 -1.09 -0.69 -0.22
C ILE A 37 -0.83 0.78 0.11
N ARG A 38 -1.64 1.34 1.00
CA ARG A 38 -1.59 2.76 1.36
C ARG A 38 -0.70 2.96 2.57
N ILE A 39 0.32 3.78 2.40
CA ILE A 39 1.39 3.98 3.37
C ILE A 39 1.36 5.42 3.86
N ILE A 40 1.46 5.62 5.17
CA ILE A 40 1.79 6.91 5.77
C ILE A 40 3.23 6.86 6.24
N ILE A 41 4.00 7.92 6.00
CA ILE A 41 5.31 8.11 6.63
C ILE A 41 5.15 9.16 7.72
N ALA A 42 5.42 8.82 8.98
CA ALA A 42 5.23 9.72 10.12
C ALA A 42 6.48 9.82 10.98
N ASP A 43 6.86 11.02 11.38
CA ASP A 43 7.99 11.25 12.31
C ASP A 43 9.34 10.69 11.83
N VAL A 44 9.53 10.63 10.51
CA VAL A 44 10.78 10.16 9.89
C VAL A 44 11.62 11.37 9.43
N PRO A 45 12.93 11.43 9.75
CA PRO A 45 13.83 12.50 9.31
C PRO A 45 13.84 12.64 7.80
N ALA A 46 13.98 13.88 7.30
CA ALA A 46 13.79 14.20 5.89
C ALA A 46 14.58 13.28 4.94
N MET A 47 15.87 13.10 5.19
CA MET A 47 16.73 12.22 4.38
C MET A 47 16.21 10.78 4.33
N LEU A 48 15.81 10.21 5.47
CA LEU A 48 15.31 8.84 5.53
C LEU A 48 13.92 8.72 4.90
N ARG A 49 13.06 9.74 5.08
CA ARG A 49 11.76 9.81 4.41
C ARG A 49 11.93 9.81 2.89
N ASP A 50 12.88 10.55 2.36
CA ASP A 50 13.13 10.63 0.92
C ASP A 50 13.62 9.28 0.36
N ILE A 51 14.53 8.60 1.08
CA ILE A 51 14.96 7.22 0.76
C ILE A 51 13.77 6.26 0.75
N VAL A 52 12.95 6.27 1.81
CA VAL A 52 11.76 5.41 1.90
C VAL A 52 10.78 5.73 0.77
N ALA A 53 10.62 7.01 0.42
CA ALA A 53 9.75 7.43 -0.66
C ALA A 53 10.23 6.97 -2.03
N GLU A 54 11.54 6.98 -2.29
CA GLU A 54 12.14 6.45 -3.51
C GLU A 54 11.92 4.94 -3.64
N ILE A 55 12.14 4.19 -2.56
CA ILE A 55 11.88 2.74 -2.50
C ILE A 55 10.39 2.45 -2.80
N ILE A 56 9.48 3.17 -2.15
CA ILE A 56 8.04 2.98 -2.36
C ILE A 56 7.62 3.36 -3.79
N ALA A 57 8.19 4.42 -4.36
CA ALA A 57 7.86 4.87 -5.71
C ALA A 57 8.29 3.89 -6.81
N ALA A 58 9.29 3.05 -6.53
CA ALA A 58 9.73 1.99 -7.45
C ALA A 58 8.72 0.83 -7.55
N GLU A 59 7.82 0.69 -6.57
CA GLU A 59 6.88 -0.44 -6.49
C GLU A 59 5.45 -0.03 -6.93
N PRO A 60 4.87 -0.69 -7.94
CA PRO A 60 3.61 -0.25 -8.56
C PRO A 60 2.37 -0.46 -7.68
N ASP A 61 2.45 -1.36 -6.70
CA ASP A 61 1.39 -1.69 -5.76
C ASP A 61 1.46 -0.89 -4.45
N LEU A 62 2.48 -0.06 -4.25
CA LEU A 62 2.61 0.78 -3.07
C LEU A 62 2.19 2.23 -3.38
N ALA A 63 1.66 2.92 -2.37
CA ALA A 63 1.31 4.34 -2.49
C ALA A 63 1.47 5.06 -1.16
N ILE A 64 2.28 6.12 -1.16
CA ILE A 64 2.29 7.09 -0.06
C ILE A 64 1.01 7.92 -0.17
N VAL A 65 0.16 7.85 0.84
CA VAL A 65 -1.10 8.59 0.91
C VAL A 65 -1.04 9.80 1.83
N ASP A 66 -0.05 9.86 2.71
CA ASP A 66 0.22 11.00 3.58
C ASP A 66 1.66 10.96 4.10
N ALA A 67 2.22 12.12 4.42
CA ALA A 67 3.53 12.26 5.06
C ALA A 67 3.43 13.29 6.18
N ILE A 68 3.60 12.85 7.42
CA ILE A 68 3.24 13.60 8.62
C ILE A 68 4.50 13.91 9.42
N PRO A 69 4.96 15.16 9.45
CA PRO A 69 6.05 15.55 10.33
C PRO A 69 5.56 15.65 11.79
N ASN A 70 6.48 15.39 12.74
CA ASN A 70 6.45 15.78 14.16
C ASN A 70 5.10 15.74 14.90
N ASN A 71 4.86 14.70 15.70
CA ASN A 71 3.77 14.57 16.70
C ASN A 71 2.33 14.98 16.28
N ALA A 72 2.06 15.20 14.99
CA ALA A 72 0.73 15.48 14.47
C ALA A 72 -0.15 14.22 14.52
N ASP A 73 -1.49 14.36 14.54
CA ASP A 73 -2.40 13.24 14.79
C ASP A 73 -2.41 12.18 13.65
N VAL A 74 -1.46 11.25 13.74
CA VAL A 74 -1.29 10.12 12.82
C VAL A 74 -2.52 9.22 12.86
N LYS A 75 -3.18 9.05 14.02
CA LYS A 75 -4.36 8.19 14.13
C LYS A 75 -5.51 8.75 13.27
N ALA A 76 -5.72 10.06 13.30
CA ALA A 76 -6.72 10.70 12.45
C ALA A 76 -6.35 10.59 10.97
N ALA A 77 -5.08 10.74 10.60
CA ALA A 77 -4.64 10.55 9.22
C ALA A 77 -4.86 9.10 8.74
N VAL A 78 -4.50 8.10 9.55
CA VAL A 78 -4.76 6.67 9.27
C VAL A 78 -6.24 6.42 8.98
N ARG A 79 -7.14 6.98 9.80
CA ARG A 79 -8.60 6.83 9.60
C ARG A 79 -9.05 7.48 8.30
N ARG A 80 -8.60 8.71 8.00
CA ARG A 80 -8.99 9.47 6.81
C ARG A 80 -8.47 8.87 5.51
N SER A 81 -7.16 8.63 5.42
CA SER A 81 -6.50 8.10 4.23
C SER A 81 -6.74 6.61 4.04
N ARG A 82 -7.32 5.98 5.07
CA ARG A 82 -7.53 4.55 5.15
C ARG A 82 -6.21 3.77 5.04
N ALA A 83 -5.10 4.29 5.58
CA ALA A 83 -3.78 3.66 5.52
C ALA A 83 -3.79 2.18 5.96
N ASP A 84 -2.99 1.37 5.29
CA ASP A 84 -2.77 -0.04 5.57
C ASP A 84 -1.47 -0.24 6.39
N VAL A 85 -0.48 0.62 6.16
CA VAL A 85 0.81 0.62 6.86
C VAL A 85 1.18 2.04 7.30
N VAL A 86 1.78 2.19 8.47
CA VAL A 86 2.50 3.41 8.88
C VAL A 86 3.98 3.09 9.03
N ILE A 87 4.85 3.89 8.43
CA ILE A 87 6.29 3.85 8.65
C ILE A 87 6.64 4.97 9.62
N THR A 88 7.33 4.64 10.71
CA THR A 88 7.76 5.58 11.74
C THR A 88 9.26 5.44 12.00
N GLN A 89 9.85 6.41 12.70
CA GLN A 89 11.11 6.19 13.39
C GLN A 89 10.82 5.60 14.77
N GLN A 90 11.64 4.64 15.21
CA GLN A 90 11.59 4.18 16.59
C GLN A 90 12.02 5.32 17.51
N ALA A 91 11.23 5.51 18.56
CA ALA A 91 11.49 6.47 19.61
C ALA A 91 12.77 6.09 20.40
N ASP A 92 13.79 6.96 20.39
CA ASP A 92 14.87 6.91 21.39
C ASP A 92 14.55 7.79 22.62
N SER A 93 13.40 8.47 22.62
CA SER A 93 12.96 9.47 23.61
C SER A 93 11.44 9.47 23.76
N GLU A 94 10.93 9.87 24.94
CA GLU A 94 9.50 9.99 25.29
C GLU A 94 8.66 10.90 24.35
N ALA A 95 9.30 11.70 23.50
CA ALA A 95 8.63 12.64 22.60
C ALA A 95 8.04 12.01 21.32
N SER A 96 8.31 10.73 21.05
CA SER A 96 7.83 10.04 19.85
C SER A 96 6.60 9.16 20.11
N PHE A 97 5.91 8.78 19.04
CA PHE A 97 4.62 8.11 19.10
C PHE A 97 4.73 6.70 19.68
N ASP A 98 3.75 6.32 20.51
CA ASP A 98 3.53 4.93 20.88
C ASP A 98 3.06 4.13 19.66
N ASN A 99 4.01 3.42 19.04
CA ASN A 99 3.79 2.55 17.88
C ASN A 99 2.74 1.46 18.16
N THR A 100 2.58 1.02 19.41
CA THR A 100 1.58 0.03 19.82
C THR A 100 0.18 0.65 19.87
N ALA A 101 0.04 1.85 20.45
CA ALA A 101 -1.23 2.57 20.48
C ALA A 101 -1.76 2.88 19.08
N LEU A 102 -0.88 3.05 18.09
CA LEU A 102 -1.26 3.33 16.71
C LEU A 102 -1.98 2.15 16.06
N LEU A 103 -1.67 0.89 16.43
CA LEU A 103 -2.33 -0.30 15.91
C LEU A 103 -3.85 -0.30 16.16
N TYR A 104 -4.30 0.37 17.21
CA TYR A 104 -5.72 0.49 17.57
C TYR A 104 -6.46 1.59 16.78
N ALA A 105 -5.77 2.40 15.97
CA ALA A 105 -6.41 3.46 15.20
C ALA A 105 -7.35 2.92 14.12
N ARG A 106 -7.02 1.75 13.55
CA ARG A 106 -7.86 1.00 12.61
C ARG A 106 -7.36 -0.43 12.51
N HIS A 107 -8.25 -1.41 12.38
CA HIS A 107 -7.87 -2.78 12.08
C HIS A 107 -8.29 -3.19 10.64
N PRO A 108 -7.43 -3.89 9.86
CA PRO A 108 -6.01 -4.15 10.14
C PRO A 108 -5.16 -2.91 9.83
N LEU A 109 -4.17 -2.64 10.69
CA LEU A 109 -3.09 -1.67 10.49
C LEU A 109 -1.78 -2.33 10.90
N LYS A 110 -0.71 -2.06 10.15
CA LYS A 110 0.65 -2.44 10.52
C LYS A 110 1.49 -1.19 10.73
N VAL A 111 2.43 -1.25 11.66
CA VAL A 111 3.40 -0.17 11.88
C VAL A 111 4.79 -0.74 11.69
N ILE A 112 5.60 -0.10 10.85
CA ILE A 112 7.01 -0.42 10.64
C ILE A 112 7.81 0.72 11.25
N ALA A 113 8.47 0.47 12.38
CA ALA A 113 9.37 1.43 12.99
C ALA A 113 10.81 1.18 12.52
N ILE A 114 11.48 2.21 12.03
CA ILE A 114 12.89 2.16 11.64
C ILE A 114 13.72 2.59 12.86
N THR A 115 14.66 1.77 13.30
CA THR A 115 15.51 2.10 14.46
C THR A 115 16.40 3.32 14.18
N GLY A 116 16.90 3.99 15.22
CA GLY A 116 17.69 5.22 15.08
C GLY A 116 18.97 5.09 14.22
N ASN A 117 19.50 3.89 14.06
CA ASN A 117 20.65 3.62 13.17
C ASN A 117 20.26 3.37 11.69
N ALA A 118 18.96 3.38 11.37
CA ALA A 118 18.36 3.12 10.07
C ALA A 118 18.73 1.77 9.41
N ARG A 119 19.25 0.81 10.19
CA ARG A 119 19.66 -0.52 9.70
C ARG A 119 18.68 -1.61 10.05
N GLU A 120 17.87 -1.40 11.07
CA GLU A 120 16.91 -2.38 11.57
C GLU A 120 15.49 -1.81 11.51
N GLY A 121 14.53 -2.71 11.30
CA GLY A 121 13.11 -2.40 11.29
C GLY A 121 12.37 -3.29 12.27
N LEU A 122 11.36 -2.73 12.93
CA LEU A 122 10.46 -3.43 13.83
C LEU A 122 9.06 -3.39 13.25
N LEU A 123 8.43 -4.56 13.11
CA LEU A 123 7.06 -4.68 12.63
C LEU A 123 6.12 -4.90 13.82
N TYR A 124 5.16 -4.00 13.96
CA TYR A 124 4.05 -4.09 14.89
C TYR A 124 2.78 -4.49 14.12
N ASP A 125 2.10 -5.53 14.60
CA ASP A 125 0.94 -6.14 13.96
C ASP A 125 -0.02 -6.70 15.02
N LEU A 126 -1.32 -6.37 14.93
CA LEU A 126 -2.35 -7.03 15.73
C LEU A 126 -2.89 -8.23 14.95
N ARG A 127 -2.79 -9.42 15.55
CA ARG A 127 -3.33 -10.66 15.00
C ARG A 127 -4.48 -11.17 15.85
N PRO A 128 -5.74 -10.91 15.47
CA PRO A 128 -6.88 -11.48 16.16
C PRO A 128 -6.76 -13.01 16.19
N HIS A 129 -6.95 -13.59 17.37
CA HIS A 129 -6.94 -15.03 17.57
C HIS A 129 -8.26 -15.48 18.18
N CYS A 130 -8.75 -16.64 17.75
CA CYS A 130 -9.98 -17.24 18.25
C CYS A 130 -9.69 -18.71 18.52
N GLU A 131 -9.98 -19.14 19.75
CA GLU A 131 -9.78 -20.51 20.21
C GLU A 131 -11.13 -21.11 20.60
N SER A 132 -11.33 -22.39 20.27
CA SER A 132 -12.48 -23.13 20.78
C SER A 132 -12.23 -23.51 22.23
N LEU A 133 -13.17 -23.16 23.10
CA LEU A 133 -13.13 -23.55 24.53
C LEU A 133 -13.70 -24.96 24.78
N GLY A 134 -14.17 -25.65 23.74
CA GLY A 134 -14.84 -26.95 23.87
C GLY A 134 -16.19 -26.85 24.60
N GLU A 135 -16.57 -27.90 25.35
CA GLU A 135 -17.78 -27.89 26.16
C GLU A 135 -17.67 -26.92 27.35
N LEU A 136 -18.65 -26.04 27.50
CA LEU A 136 -18.63 -25.00 28.52
C LEU A 136 -19.18 -25.52 29.85
N SER A 137 -18.30 -26.07 30.68
CA SER A 137 -18.57 -26.28 32.12
C SER A 137 -18.17 -25.05 32.94
N ALA A 138 -18.68 -24.94 34.17
CA ALA A 138 -18.28 -23.86 35.09
C ALA A 138 -16.75 -23.86 35.34
N ALA A 139 -16.15 -25.05 35.48
CA ALA A 139 -14.70 -25.18 35.65
C ALA A 139 -13.92 -24.74 34.40
N ALA A 140 -14.39 -25.14 33.20
CA ALA A 140 -13.78 -24.74 31.93
C ALA A 140 -13.85 -23.22 31.71
N LEU A 141 -14.98 -22.58 32.03
CA LEU A 141 -15.13 -21.12 31.94
C LEU A 141 -14.15 -20.39 32.87
N VAL A 142 -14.03 -20.85 34.13
CA VAL A 142 -13.08 -20.25 35.08
C VAL A 142 -11.63 -20.41 34.59
N ALA A 143 -11.28 -21.59 34.06
CA ALA A 143 -9.96 -21.83 33.48
C ALA A 143 -9.69 -20.90 32.28
N ALA A 144 -10.66 -20.75 31.38
CA ALA A 144 -10.57 -19.86 30.22
C ALA A 144 -10.37 -18.39 30.62
N ILE A 145 -11.11 -17.89 31.61
CA ILE A 145 -10.94 -16.52 32.13
C ILE A 145 -9.53 -16.33 32.72
N ARG A 146 -9.07 -17.30 33.52
CA ARG A 146 -7.71 -17.25 34.10
C ARG A 146 -6.64 -17.29 33.01
N GLY A 147 -6.80 -18.13 32.00
CA GLY A 147 -5.89 -18.20 30.85
C GLY A 147 -5.84 -16.88 30.10
N ALA A 148 -7.00 -16.32 29.76
CA ALA A 148 -7.12 -15.04 29.06
C ALA A 148 -6.45 -13.88 29.82
N ALA A 149 -6.55 -13.85 31.15
CA ALA A 149 -5.90 -12.82 31.97
C ALA A 149 -4.36 -12.93 31.99
N GLN A 150 -3.81 -14.14 31.80
CA GLN A 150 -2.35 -14.39 31.82
C GLN A 150 -1.69 -14.13 30.47
N SER A 151 -2.43 -14.25 29.37
CA SER A 151 -1.92 -14.02 28.00
C SER A 151 -1.82 -12.54 27.61
N ALA A 152 -2.28 -11.63 28.46
CA ALA A 152 -2.28 -10.18 28.21
C ALA A 152 -1.00 -9.45 28.66
N GLY A 153 0.07 -10.19 28.98
CA GLY A 153 1.36 -9.66 29.46
C GLY A 153 2.47 -9.74 28.42
#